data_AF-A0A4S2KX53-F1
#
_entry.id   AF-A0A4S2KX53-F1
#
_cell.length_a   1.000
_cell.length_b   1.000
_cell.length_c   1.000
_cell.angle_alpha   90.00
_cell.angle_beta   90.00
_cell.angle_gamma   90.00
#
_symmetry.space_group_name_H-M   'P 1'
#
loop_
_entity.id
_entity.type
_entity.pdbx_description
1 polymer ?
#
loop_
_entity_poly.entity_id
_entity_poly.type
_entity_poly.pdbx_seq_one_letter_code
_entity_poly.pdbx_strand_id
1 'polypeptide(L)'
;MKPHWLSLSKILRIFCSWQHNCIPSTMTDKIMSLSEAAAQLPQIAQLLWSGAVVAVPTDTIYGVSCSVHCEQAIKRIHQLKGRPMNKPMAICLDEVDSIPYWCNTTGLPQGLLNALLPGPVTLLLPKHSRDPLNAHLNPDAHLVGVRVTDHGFVRDLCATMGRLETNGFRSVGHPLVLTSANLSGDASALRIERVKLHSPNTGGRLWPAPLH
;
A
#
# COMPACT_ATOMS: atom_id res chain seq x y z
N MET A 1 -7.17 -26.99 -8.61
CA MET A 1 -7.92 -25.91 -9.29
C MET A 1 -7.53 -24.58 -8.64
N LYS A 2 -6.91 -23.66 -9.39
CA LYS A 2 -6.70 -22.29 -8.91
C LYS A 2 -8.07 -21.60 -8.80
N PRO A 3 -8.40 -20.89 -7.70
CA PRO A 3 -9.68 -20.21 -7.58
C PRO A 3 -9.97 -19.27 -8.75
N HIS A 4 -11.22 -19.23 -9.22
CA HIS A 4 -11.65 -18.45 -10.39
C HIS A 4 -11.36 -16.94 -10.33
N TRP A 5 -11.06 -16.39 -9.14
CA TRP A 5 -10.68 -14.98 -8.97
C TRP A 5 -9.24 -14.65 -9.44
N LEU A 6 -8.42 -15.66 -9.76
CA LEU A 6 -7.11 -15.48 -10.40
C LEU A 6 -7.20 -15.17 -11.90
N SER A 7 -8.40 -15.25 -12.51
CA SER A 7 -8.63 -15.06 -13.95
C SER A 7 -9.05 -13.63 -14.35
N LEU A 8 -9.09 -12.68 -13.42
CA LEU A 8 -9.40 -11.28 -13.75
C LEU A 8 -8.09 -10.50 -13.77
N SER A 9 -7.77 -9.92 -14.93
CA SER A 9 -6.68 -8.97 -15.15
C SER A 9 -6.79 -7.85 -14.10
N LYS A 10 -6.03 -7.96 -13.01
CA LYS A 10 -6.18 -7.06 -11.86
C LYS A 10 -5.51 -5.71 -12.13
N ILE A 11 -6.18 -4.83 -12.84
CA ILE A 11 -5.79 -3.44 -13.17
C ILE A 11 -5.29 -2.66 -11.94
N LEU A 12 -4.18 -1.92 -12.06
CA LEU A 12 -3.68 -0.96 -11.07
C LEU A 12 -4.35 0.41 -11.29
N ARG A 13 -4.62 1.17 -10.22
CA ARG A 13 -5.00 2.59 -10.33
C ARG A 13 -4.12 3.48 -9.47
N ILE A 14 -3.62 4.57 -10.04
CA ILE A 14 -2.75 5.52 -9.34
C ILE A 14 -3.53 6.82 -9.09
N PHE A 15 -3.47 7.30 -7.85
CA PHE A 15 -3.95 8.61 -7.43
C PHE A 15 -2.75 9.50 -7.14
N CYS A 16 -2.45 10.43 -8.05
CA CYS A 16 -1.46 11.47 -7.79
C CYS A 16 -2.19 12.75 -7.41
N SER A 17 -1.80 13.41 -6.32
CA SER A 17 -2.05 14.86 -6.22
C SER A 17 -0.92 15.52 -5.43
N TRP A 18 -0.43 16.61 -5.97
CA TRP A 18 0.68 17.37 -5.44
C TRP A 18 0.22 18.80 -5.15
N GLN A 19 0.70 19.40 -4.06
CA GLN A 19 0.65 20.84 -3.80
C GLN A 19 1.98 21.26 -3.14
N HIS A 20 2.94 21.73 -3.94
CA HIS A 20 3.63 23.02 -3.75
C HIS A 20 4.69 23.28 -4.84
N ASN A 21 4.33 24.07 -5.86
CA ASN A 21 5.18 24.67 -6.92
C ASN A 21 5.94 23.72 -7.87
N CYS A 22 5.46 23.64 -9.13
CA CYS A 22 6.15 23.15 -10.36
C CYS A 22 5.56 21.93 -11.12
N ILE A 23 4.34 21.44 -10.85
CA ILE A 23 3.67 20.45 -11.72
C ILE A 23 2.19 20.85 -11.94
N PRO A 24 1.64 20.80 -13.18
CA PRO A 24 0.28 21.27 -13.48
C PRO A 24 -0.80 20.56 -12.67
N SER A 25 -1.78 21.33 -12.21
CA SER A 25 -2.85 20.99 -11.26
C SER A 25 -3.99 20.11 -11.81
N THR A 26 -3.70 19.12 -12.65
CA THR A 26 -4.72 18.19 -13.14
C THR A 26 -4.47 16.78 -12.58
N MET A 27 -5.26 16.37 -11.59
CA MET A 27 -5.35 14.98 -11.14
C MET A 27 -5.82 14.11 -12.30
N THR A 28 -4.90 13.49 -13.05
CA THR A 28 -5.26 12.39 -13.95
C THR A 28 -5.24 11.09 -13.15
N ASP A 29 -6.42 10.68 -12.69
CA ASP A 29 -6.65 9.29 -12.32
C ASP A 29 -6.18 8.40 -13.48
N LYS A 30 -5.11 7.64 -13.27
CA LYS A 30 -4.56 6.75 -14.30
C LYS A 30 -4.85 5.31 -13.91
N ILE A 31 -5.62 4.65 -14.75
CA ILE A 31 -5.90 3.22 -14.69
C ILE A 31 -4.93 2.53 -15.65
N MET A 32 -4.20 1.52 -15.19
CA MET A 32 -3.22 0.79 -15.98
C MET A 32 -3.41 -0.72 -15.81
N SER A 33 -3.20 -1.49 -16.87
CA SER A 33 -3.06 -2.94 -16.75
C SER A 33 -1.81 -3.29 -15.91
N LEU A 34 -1.77 -4.51 -15.37
CA LEU A 34 -0.60 -4.97 -14.59
C LEU A 34 0.69 -5.00 -15.41
N SER A 35 0.60 -5.36 -16.69
CA SER A 35 1.76 -5.38 -17.59
C SER A 35 2.32 -3.98 -17.82
N GLU A 36 1.45 -3.00 -18.07
CA GLU A 36 1.85 -1.60 -18.20
C GLU A 36 2.43 -1.04 -16.91
N ALA A 37 1.82 -1.39 -15.77
CA ALA A 37 2.29 -0.96 -14.46
C ALA A 37 3.65 -1.58 -14.12
N ALA A 38 3.85 -2.87 -14.39
CA ALA A 38 5.14 -3.54 -14.20
C ALA A 38 6.24 -2.92 -15.09
N ALA A 39 5.91 -2.53 -16.32
CA ALA A 39 6.85 -1.84 -17.21
C ALA A 39 7.20 -0.40 -16.74
N GLN A 40 6.34 0.22 -15.93
CA GLN A 40 6.52 1.58 -15.39
C GLN A 40 6.85 1.59 -13.89
N LEU A 41 7.29 0.46 -13.34
CA LEU A 41 7.42 0.28 -11.91
C LEU A 41 8.37 1.30 -11.23
N PRO A 42 9.52 1.70 -11.81
CA PRO A 42 10.34 2.79 -11.28
C PRO A 42 9.62 4.14 -11.21
N GLN A 43 8.81 4.48 -12.21
CA GLN A 43 8.03 5.72 -12.25
C GLN A 43 6.94 5.70 -11.18
N ILE A 44 6.27 4.56 -10.99
CA ILE A 44 5.26 4.38 -9.94
C ILE A 44 5.90 4.52 -8.55
N ALA A 45 7.09 3.92 -8.36
CA ALA A 45 7.86 4.05 -7.13
C ALA A 45 8.22 5.53 -6.84
N GLN A 46 8.66 6.29 -7.85
CA GLN A 46 8.93 7.73 -7.72
C GLN A 46 7.67 8.54 -7.35
N LEU A 47 6.51 8.21 -7.93
CA LEU A 47 5.25 8.83 -7.55
C LEU A 47 4.90 8.56 -6.08
N LEU A 48 5.11 7.33 -5.60
CA LEU A 48 4.89 6.98 -4.20
C LEU A 48 5.84 7.70 -3.25
N TRP A 49 7.12 7.84 -3.64
CA TRP A 49 8.09 8.69 -2.94
C TRP A 49 7.67 10.15 -2.89
N SER A 50 7.00 10.62 -3.94
CA SER A 50 6.44 11.98 -4.03
C SER A 50 5.09 12.13 -3.33
N GLY A 51 4.62 11.12 -2.60
CA GLY A 51 3.38 11.16 -1.81
C GLY A 51 2.10 10.75 -2.56
N ALA A 52 2.22 10.10 -3.72
CA ALA A 52 1.06 9.51 -4.38
C ALA A 52 0.43 8.39 -3.54
N VAL A 53 -0.86 8.16 -3.76
CA VAL A 53 -1.63 7.04 -3.20
C VAL A 53 -2.04 6.14 -4.35
N VAL A 54 -1.88 4.83 -4.23
CA VAL A 54 -2.18 3.87 -5.29
C VAL A 54 -3.16 2.82 -4.80
N ALA A 55 -4.07 2.39 -5.66
CA ALA A 55 -4.85 1.17 -5.46
C ALA A 55 -4.15 0.00 -6.15
N VAL A 56 -3.61 -0.92 -5.35
CA VAL A 56 -2.86 -2.10 -5.79
C VAL A 56 -3.67 -3.37 -5.66
N PRO A 57 -3.53 -4.32 -6.59
CA PRO A 57 -4.09 -5.64 -6.39
C PRO A 57 -3.26 -6.43 -5.38
N THR A 58 -3.94 -7.12 -4.47
CA THR A 58 -3.29 -8.10 -3.58
C THR A 58 -3.77 -9.50 -3.91
N ASP A 59 -3.19 -10.49 -3.25
CA ASP A 59 -3.61 -11.89 -3.20
C ASP A 59 -5.00 -12.11 -2.55
N THR A 60 -5.58 -11.09 -1.91
CA THR A 60 -6.93 -11.14 -1.32
C THR A 60 -7.92 -10.21 -2.01
N ILE A 61 -7.77 -8.91 -1.82
CA ILE A 61 -8.64 -7.85 -2.36
C ILE A 61 -7.79 -6.67 -2.85
N TYR A 62 -8.37 -5.66 -3.47
CA TYR A 62 -7.62 -4.43 -3.72
C TYR A 62 -7.24 -3.75 -2.40
N GLY A 63 -6.02 -3.25 -2.34
CA GLY A 63 -5.53 -2.41 -1.27
C GLY A 63 -5.30 -0.99 -1.76
N VAL A 64 -5.46 -0.02 -0.88
CA VAL A 64 -4.99 1.36 -1.04
C VAL A 64 -3.69 1.49 -0.29
N SER A 65 -2.72 2.14 -0.92
CA SER A 65 -1.33 2.10 -0.50
C SER A 65 -0.61 3.42 -0.76
N CYS A 66 0.37 3.72 0.09
CA CYS A 66 1.32 4.82 -0.08
C CYS A 66 2.67 4.45 0.54
N SER A 67 3.71 5.26 0.28
CA SER A 67 4.97 5.17 1.03
C SER A 67 4.72 5.29 2.53
N VAL A 68 5.43 4.49 3.33
CA VAL A 68 5.39 4.60 4.80
C VAL A 68 6.09 5.85 5.32
N HIS A 69 6.96 6.49 4.54
CA HIS A 69 7.69 7.68 4.97
C HIS A 69 6.97 9.00 4.62
N CYS A 70 5.92 8.96 3.80
CA CYS A 70 5.14 10.15 3.46
C CYS A 70 3.96 10.36 4.41
N GLU A 71 4.13 11.20 5.43
CA GLU A 71 3.08 11.57 6.39
C GLU A 71 1.83 12.12 5.68
N GLN A 72 2.00 12.96 4.66
CA GLN A 72 0.87 13.54 3.94
C GLN A 72 0.05 12.46 3.23
N ALA A 73 0.69 11.45 2.64
CA ALA A 73 0.01 10.34 2.00
C ALA A 73 -0.70 9.43 3.02
N ILE A 74 -0.10 9.20 4.19
CA ILE A 74 -0.73 8.49 5.31
C ILE A 74 -2.02 9.22 5.74
N LYS A 75 -1.94 10.53 6.00
CA LYS A 75 -3.11 11.37 6.33
C LYS A 75 -4.18 11.29 5.25
N ARG A 76 -3.77 11.33 3.98
CA ARG A 76 -4.68 11.19 2.84
C ARG A 76 -5.40 9.84 2.85
N ILE A 77 -4.73 8.72 3.12
CA ILE A 77 -5.40 7.42 3.22
C ILE A 77 -6.46 7.42 4.33
N HIS A 78 -6.17 8.00 5.51
CA HIS A 78 -7.17 8.12 6.57
C HIS A 78 -8.41 8.92 6.12
N GLN A 79 -8.18 10.08 5.49
CA GLN A 79 -9.25 10.93 4.95
C GLN A 79 -10.09 10.20 3.89
N LEU A 80 -9.43 9.57 2.90
CA LEU A 80 -10.11 8.83 1.82
C LEU A 80 -10.96 7.68 2.35
N LYS A 81 -10.57 7.09 3.50
CA LYS A 81 -11.31 5.99 4.14
C LYS A 81 -12.35 6.44 5.16
N GLY A 82 -12.43 7.74 5.44
CA GLY A 82 -13.26 8.28 6.52
C GLY A 82 -12.90 7.67 7.88
N ARG A 83 -11.62 7.39 8.12
CA ARG A 83 -11.15 6.76 9.36
C ARG A 83 -10.57 7.82 10.30
N PRO A 84 -10.82 7.71 11.62
CA PRO A 84 -10.07 8.46 12.61
C PRO A 84 -8.55 8.28 12.43
N MET A 85 -7.77 9.32 12.70
CA MET A 85 -6.31 9.30 12.56
C MET A 85 -5.62 8.30 13.51
N ASN A 86 -6.27 7.95 14.62
CA ASN A 86 -5.74 6.98 15.58
C ASN A 86 -6.00 5.51 15.19
N LYS A 87 -6.75 5.25 14.10
CA LYS A 87 -7.05 3.87 13.69
C LYS A 87 -5.84 3.27 12.97
N PRO A 88 -5.21 2.21 13.50
CA PRO A 88 -3.95 1.74 12.95
C PRO A 88 -4.08 1.17 11.52
N MET A 89 -3.02 1.30 10.74
CA MET A 89 -2.83 0.71 9.42
C MET A 89 -1.67 -0.29 9.41
N ALA A 90 -1.77 -1.29 8.55
CA ALA A 90 -0.72 -2.28 8.36
C ALA A 90 0.30 -1.79 7.33
N ILE A 91 1.50 -2.36 7.39
CA ILE A 91 2.53 -2.23 6.35
C ILE A 91 2.62 -3.51 5.52
N CYS A 92 3.03 -3.35 4.27
CA CYS A 92 3.35 -4.44 3.36
C CYS A 92 4.81 -4.35 2.93
N LEU A 93 5.51 -5.47 2.98
CA LEU A 93 6.91 -5.60 2.62
C LEU A 93 7.08 -6.43 1.34
N ASP A 94 8.28 -6.37 0.78
CA ASP A 94 8.72 -7.12 -0.40
C ASP A 94 8.94 -8.60 -0.12
N GLU A 95 9.56 -8.92 1.02
CA GLU A 95 9.88 -10.29 1.42
C GLU A 95 9.91 -10.47 2.93
N VAL A 96 9.90 -11.74 3.35
CA VAL A 96 9.89 -12.14 4.76
C VAL A 96 11.19 -11.71 5.46
N ASP A 97 12.31 -11.81 4.74
CA ASP A 97 13.64 -11.48 5.26
C ASP A 97 13.83 -9.97 5.52
N SER A 98 12.97 -9.11 4.95
CA SER A 98 12.92 -7.68 5.26
C SER A 98 12.26 -7.39 6.63
N ILE A 99 11.45 -8.30 7.18
CA ILE A 99 10.67 -8.05 8.42
C ILE A 99 11.55 -7.63 9.60
N PRO A 100 12.67 -8.31 9.94
CA PRO A 100 13.49 -7.95 11.09
C PRO A 100 14.10 -6.54 11.02
N TYR A 101 14.24 -5.98 9.81
CA TYR A 101 14.69 -4.60 9.64
C TYR A 101 13.63 -3.59 10.10
N TRP A 102 12.35 -3.88 9.83
CA TRP A 102 11.24 -2.97 10.10
C TRP A 102 10.54 -3.20 11.45
N CYS A 103 10.60 -4.41 12.00
CA CYS A 103 9.89 -4.79 13.22
C CYS A 103 10.75 -5.67 14.12
N ASN A 104 10.45 -5.66 15.42
CA ASN A 104 11.11 -6.52 16.38
C ASN A 104 10.55 -7.94 16.31
N THR A 105 11.40 -8.88 15.90
CA THR A 105 11.09 -10.31 15.77
C THR A 105 11.72 -11.16 16.88
N THR A 106 12.28 -10.51 17.91
CA THR A 106 12.94 -11.19 19.03
C THR A 106 11.95 -12.12 19.75
N GLY A 107 12.37 -13.37 19.99
CA GLY A 107 11.55 -14.38 20.66
C GLY A 107 10.58 -15.14 19.74
N LEU A 108 10.52 -14.80 18.44
CA LEU A 108 9.76 -15.63 17.49
C LEU A 108 10.48 -16.96 17.22
N PRO A 109 9.76 -18.09 17.16
CA PRO A 109 10.33 -19.36 16.72
C PRO A 109 10.95 -19.26 15.32
N GLN A 110 12.08 -19.93 15.13
CA GLN A 110 12.72 -20.01 13.82
C GLN A 110 11.75 -20.58 12.78
N GLY A 111 11.67 -19.95 11.61
CA GLY A 111 10.83 -20.38 10.51
C GLY A 111 9.34 -20.00 10.62
N LEU A 112 8.87 -19.47 11.76
CA LEU A 112 7.46 -19.08 11.92
C LEU A 112 7.02 -18.06 10.87
N LEU A 113 7.85 -17.04 10.60
CA LEU A 113 7.54 -16.02 9.61
C LEU A 113 7.39 -16.64 8.20
N ASN A 114 8.31 -17.52 7.81
CA ASN A 114 8.29 -18.23 6.52
C ASN A 114 7.14 -19.25 6.40
N ALA A 115 6.63 -19.77 7.52
CA ALA A 115 5.47 -20.65 7.53
C ALA A 115 4.15 -19.89 7.31
N LEU A 116 4.11 -18.59 7.64
CA LEU A 116 2.91 -17.76 7.58
C LEU A 116 2.90 -16.81 6.38
N LEU A 117 4.08 -16.44 5.87
CA LEU A 117 4.27 -15.44 4.82
C LEU A 117 5.22 -15.98 3.74
N PRO A 118 5.08 -15.55 2.46
CA PRO A 118 4.05 -14.66 1.93
C PRO A 118 2.64 -15.26 1.95
N GLY A 119 1.60 -14.43 2.01
CA GLY A 119 0.22 -14.90 1.94
C GLY A 119 -0.85 -13.96 2.48
N PRO A 120 -2.07 -14.48 2.70
CA PRO A 120 -3.25 -13.66 3.00
C PRO A 120 -3.34 -13.18 4.44
N VAL A 121 -2.35 -13.50 5.29
CA VAL A 121 -2.35 -13.16 6.72
C VAL A 121 -1.65 -11.83 6.97
N THR A 122 -1.95 -11.21 8.11
CA THR A 122 -1.26 -10.02 8.60
C THR A 122 -0.83 -10.31 10.03
N LEU A 123 0.48 -10.27 10.27
CA LEU A 123 1.08 -10.56 11.57
C LEU A 123 1.13 -9.29 12.39
N LEU A 124 0.71 -9.34 13.65
CA LEU A 124 0.85 -8.21 14.55
C LEU A 124 2.19 -8.33 15.27
N LEU A 125 3.16 -7.46 14.93
CA LEU A 125 4.53 -7.52 15.44
C LEU A 125 4.87 -6.26 16.26
N PRO A 126 5.70 -6.37 17.30
CA PRO A 126 6.20 -5.20 18.00
C PRO A 126 7.06 -4.31 17.09
N LYS A 127 6.90 -3.00 17.22
CA LYS A 127 7.83 -2.03 16.66
C LYS A 127 9.17 -2.11 17.38
N HIS A 128 10.23 -1.66 16.71
CA HIS A 128 11.53 -1.48 17.36
C HIS A 128 11.47 -0.33 18.37
N SER A 129 12.28 -0.39 19.43
CA SER A 129 12.42 0.73 20.38
C SER A 129 12.92 2.00 19.69
N ARG A 130 13.77 1.82 18.66
CA ARG A 130 14.13 2.87 17.69
C ARG A 130 13.45 2.52 16.36
N ASP A 131 12.18 2.88 16.24
CA ASP A 131 11.34 2.53 15.10
C ASP A 131 11.82 3.23 13.82
N PRO A 132 12.18 2.50 12.75
CA PRO A 132 12.50 3.11 11.46
C PRO A 132 11.24 3.60 10.72
N LEU A 133 10.03 3.17 11.11
CA LEU A 133 8.79 3.62 10.48
C LEU A 133 8.52 5.09 10.82
N ASN A 134 7.73 5.76 9.96
CA ASN A 134 7.33 7.14 10.22
C ASN A 134 6.53 7.24 11.52
N ALA A 135 6.84 8.21 12.37
CA ALA A 135 6.19 8.41 13.68
C ALA A 135 4.67 8.66 13.57
N HIS A 136 4.19 9.16 12.44
CA HIS A 136 2.76 9.35 12.17
C HIS A 136 2.05 8.06 11.73
N LEU A 137 2.79 6.99 11.43
CA LEU A 137 2.22 5.66 11.22
C LEU A 137 1.95 4.99 12.57
N ASN A 138 0.69 5.03 12.99
CA ASN A 138 0.21 4.45 14.25
C ASN A 138 0.97 5.04 15.46
N PRO A 139 0.86 6.36 15.72
CA PRO A 139 1.68 7.08 16.70
C PRO A 139 1.57 6.51 18.12
N ASP A 140 0.37 6.04 18.49
CA ASP A 140 0.08 5.54 19.84
C ASP A 140 0.17 4.01 19.97
N ALA A 141 0.63 3.31 18.92
CA ALA A 141 0.67 1.86 18.90
C ALA A 141 2.11 1.34 19.01
N HIS A 142 2.32 0.41 19.94
CA HIS A 142 3.57 -0.36 20.07
C HIS A 142 3.64 -1.55 19.10
N LEU A 143 2.52 -1.93 18.51
CA LEU A 143 2.41 -3.02 17.56
C LEU A 143 2.06 -2.47 16.17
N VAL A 144 2.54 -3.14 15.13
CA VAL A 144 2.22 -2.85 13.73
C VAL A 144 1.81 -4.14 13.01
N GLY A 145 0.76 -4.05 12.20
CA GLY A 145 0.38 -5.14 11.32
C GLY A 145 1.36 -5.23 10.16
N VAL A 146 1.96 -6.39 9.94
CA VAL A 146 2.95 -6.65 8.89
C VAL A 146 2.43 -7.71 7.95
N ARG A 147 2.54 -7.44 6.66
CA ARG A 147 2.16 -8.38 5.60
C ARG A 147 3.26 -8.48 4.56
N VAL A 148 3.41 -9.68 3.99
CA VAL A 148 4.11 -9.91 2.72
C VAL A 148 3.08 -10.60 1.84
N THR A 149 2.55 -9.89 0.84
CA THR A 149 1.52 -10.47 -0.04
C THR A 149 2.13 -11.49 -0.99
N ASP A 150 1.40 -12.54 -1.35
CA ASP A 150 1.80 -13.46 -2.44
C ASP A 150 1.52 -12.86 -3.85
N HIS A 151 1.45 -11.53 -3.96
CA HIS A 151 1.23 -10.83 -5.22
C HIS A 151 2.52 -10.18 -5.70
N GLY A 152 3.12 -10.74 -6.75
CA GLY A 152 4.42 -10.32 -7.30
C GLY A 152 4.55 -8.80 -7.49
N PHE A 153 3.56 -8.16 -8.13
CA PHE A 153 3.58 -6.71 -8.35
C PHE A 153 3.79 -5.87 -7.08
N VAL A 154 3.13 -6.20 -5.97
CA VAL A 154 3.25 -5.41 -4.72
C VAL A 154 4.64 -5.63 -4.11
N ARG A 155 5.14 -6.86 -4.17
CA ARG A 155 6.49 -7.20 -3.69
C ARG A 155 7.55 -6.47 -4.51
N ASP A 156 7.44 -6.50 -5.84
CA ASP A 156 8.34 -5.82 -6.77
C ASP A 156 8.33 -4.30 -6.55
N LEU A 157 7.16 -3.74 -6.27
CA LEU A 157 7.00 -2.32 -5.97
C LEU A 157 7.72 -1.92 -4.68
N CYS A 158 7.54 -2.67 -3.59
CA CYS A 158 8.27 -2.46 -2.33
C CYS A 158 9.79 -2.58 -2.55
N ALA A 159 10.24 -3.63 -3.24
CA ALA A 159 11.65 -3.85 -3.55
C ALA A 159 12.24 -2.70 -4.37
N THR A 160 11.53 -2.24 -5.40
CA THR A 160 11.99 -1.14 -6.27
C THR A 160 12.06 0.18 -5.54
N MET A 161 11.08 0.49 -4.69
CA MET A 161 11.15 1.67 -3.84
C MET A 161 12.38 1.67 -2.93
N GLY A 162 12.74 0.52 -2.33
CA GLY A 162 13.93 0.38 -1.49
C GLY A 162 15.25 0.51 -2.26
N ARG A 163 15.30 -0.03 -3.49
CA ARG A 163 16.46 0.17 -4.39
C ARG A 163 16.64 1.64 -4.76
N LEU A 164 15.56 2.37 -5.06
CA LEU A 164 15.63 3.79 -5.39
C LEU A 164 16.09 4.64 -4.20
N GLU A 165 15.60 4.35 -2.98
CA GLU A 165 16.00 5.05 -1.76
C GLU A 165 17.50 4.94 -1.47
N THR A 166 18.06 3.78 -1.74
CA THR A 166 19.43 3.43 -1.34
C THR A 166 20.43 3.49 -2.49
N ASN A 167 20.02 4.00 -3.65
CA ASN A 167 20.78 3.94 -4.91
C ASN A 167 21.31 2.52 -5.21
N GLY A 168 20.50 1.51 -4.88
CA GLY A 168 20.81 0.08 -5.07
C GLY A 168 21.71 -0.56 -4.02
N PHE A 169 22.10 0.15 -2.95
CA PHE A 169 23.04 -0.36 -1.95
C PHE A 169 22.42 -1.34 -0.94
N ARG A 170 21.11 -1.27 -0.68
CA ARG A 170 20.43 -2.20 0.24
C ARG A 170 19.50 -3.15 -0.51
N SER A 171 19.46 -4.39 -0.04
CA SER A 171 18.51 -5.41 -0.50
C SER A 171 17.15 -5.34 0.18
N VAL A 172 16.98 -4.47 1.19
CA VAL A 172 15.71 -4.35 1.93
C VAL A 172 14.74 -3.44 1.18
N GLY A 173 13.55 -3.95 0.86
CA GLY A 173 12.49 -3.17 0.27
C GLY A 173 11.93 -2.08 1.18
N HIS A 174 11.34 -1.08 0.56
CA HIS A 174 10.65 0.00 1.25
C HIS A 174 9.19 -0.40 1.56
N PRO A 175 8.72 -0.28 2.81
CA PRO A 175 7.38 -0.65 3.20
C PRO A 175 6.36 0.28 2.58
N LEU A 176 5.27 -0.34 2.15
CA LEU A 176 4.06 0.38 1.81
C LEU A 176 3.09 0.34 2.97
N VAL A 177 2.43 1.45 3.27
CA VAL A 177 1.16 1.36 4.00
C VAL A 177 0.19 0.57 3.13
N LEU A 178 -0.54 -0.38 3.70
CA LEU A 178 -1.51 -1.18 2.98
C LEU A 178 -2.79 -1.35 3.79
N THR A 179 -3.90 -0.96 3.20
CA THR A 179 -5.22 -1.16 3.79
C THR A 179 -6.23 -1.50 2.71
N SER A 180 -7.28 -2.23 3.04
CA SER A 180 -8.31 -2.64 2.07
C SER A 180 -8.92 -1.44 1.31
N ALA A 181 -9.22 -1.61 0.02
CA ALA A 181 -9.72 -0.54 -0.84
C ALA A 181 -11.26 -0.37 -0.78
N ASN A 182 -11.81 -0.34 0.44
CA ASN A 182 -13.21 -0.06 0.74
C ASN A 182 -13.31 1.06 1.79
N LEU A 183 -14.40 1.83 1.74
CA LEU A 183 -14.76 2.74 2.83
C LEU A 183 -14.97 1.93 4.12
N SER A 184 -14.77 2.56 5.28
CA SER A 184 -14.97 1.88 6.56
C SER A 184 -16.43 1.44 6.70
N GLY A 185 -16.68 0.13 6.76
CA GLY A 185 -18.03 -0.45 6.86
C GLY A 185 -18.60 -0.99 5.54
N ASP A 186 -17.99 -0.69 4.39
CA ASP A 186 -18.47 -1.14 3.08
C ASP A 186 -17.91 -2.51 2.69
N ALA A 187 -18.58 -3.18 1.75
CA ALA A 187 -18.14 -4.43 1.15
C ALA A 187 -16.76 -4.31 0.46
N SER A 188 -15.95 -5.37 0.51
CA SER A 188 -14.59 -5.37 -0.01
C SER A 188 -14.54 -5.16 -1.54
N ALA A 189 -13.58 -4.34 -2.00
CA ALA A 189 -13.34 -4.11 -3.42
C ALA A 189 -12.59 -5.30 -4.04
N LEU A 190 -13.34 -6.21 -4.66
CA LEU A 190 -12.83 -7.36 -5.41
C LEU A 190 -12.44 -7.02 -6.86
N ARG A 191 -12.83 -5.84 -7.35
CA ARG A 191 -12.49 -5.35 -8.69
C ARG A 191 -12.12 -3.86 -8.63
N ILE A 192 -11.30 -3.39 -9.55
CA ILE A 192 -10.81 -2.02 -9.55
C ILE A 192 -11.95 -0.99 -9.66
N GLU A 193 -13.04 -1.33 -10.37
CA GLU A 193 -14.20 -0.46 -10.55
C GLU A 193 -14.99 -0.27 -9.25
N ARG A 194 -14.78 -1.15 -8.27
CA ARG A 194 -15.38 -1.05 -6.93
C ARG A 194 -14.54 -0.24 -5.95
N VAL A 195 -13.32 0.15 -6.32
CA VAL A 195 -12.49 1.03 -5.48
C VAL A 195 -13.05 2.45 -5.56
N LYS A 196 -13.94 2.77 -4.61
CA LYS A 196 -14.53 4.09 -4.43
C LYS A 196 -13.81 4.80 -3.29
N LEU A 197 -12.91 5.72 -3.62
CA LEU A 197 -12.34 6.64 -2.62
C LEU A 197 -13.14 7.95 -2.69
N HIS A 198 -13.40 8.60 -1.55
CA HIS A 198 -14.07 9.90 -1.51
C HIS A 198 -13.04 11.01 -1.34
N SER A 199 -13.07 12.02 -2.21
CA SER A 199 -12.31 13.26 -2.00
C SER A 199 -13.14 14.20 -1.10
N PRO A 200 -12.61 14.66 0.04
CA PRO A 200 -13.32 15.60 0.91
C PRO A 200 -13.62 16.96 0.24
N ASN A 201 -12.82 17.36 -0.76
CA ASN A 201 -12.83 18.72 -1.31
C ASN A 201 -13.76 18.93 -2.52
N THR A 202 -14.52 17.92 -2.96
CA THR A 202 -15.38 18.04 -4.16
C THR A 202 -16.88 17.87 -3.91
N GLY A 203 -17.33 17.73 -2.66
CA GLY A 203 -18.76 17.60 -2.35
C GLY A 203 -19.47 16.44 -3.08
N GLY A 204 -18.71 15.49 -3.63
CA GLY A 204 -19.18 14.50 -4.58
C GLY A 204 -18.30 13.27 -4.61
N ARG A 205 -18.91 12.13 -4.97
CA ARG A 205 -18.20 10.87 -5.25
C ARG A 205 -17.17 11.13 -6.35
N LEU A 206 -15.98 10.56 -6.22
CA LEU A 206 -14.98 10.51 -7.31
C LEU A 206 -15.45 9.65 -8.52
N TRP A 207 -16.75 9.39 -8.69
CA TRP A 207 -17.26 8.50 -9.75
C TRP A 207 -18.69 8.87 -10.21
N PRO A 208 -18.91 9.13 -11.52
CA PRO A 208 -20.26 9.05 -12.10
C PRO A 208 -20.66 7.58 -12.24
N ALA A 209 -21.88 7.21 -11.85
CA ALA A 209 -22.39 5.85 -12.04
C ALA A 209 -22.22 5.40 -13.51
N PRO A 210 -21.91 4.12 -13.79
CA PRO A 210 -21.94 3.66 -15.18
C PRO A 210 -23.34 3.87 -15.73
N LEU A 211 -23.46 4.58 -16.86
CA LEU A 211 -24.63 4.47 -17.71
C LEU A 211 -24.64 3.05 -18.28
N HIS A 212 -25.85 2.47 -18.29
CA HIS A 212 -26.18 1.08 -18.58
C HIS A 212 -25.56 0.50 -19.85
#